data_AF-A0A0Q8ET86-F1
#
_entry.id   AF-A0A0Q8ET86-F1
#
_cell.length_a   1.000
_cell.length_b   1.000
_cell.length_c   1.000
_cell.angle_alpha   90.00
_cell.angle_beta   90.00
_cell.angle_gamma   90.00
#
_symmetry.space_group_name_H-M   'P 1'
#
loop_
_entity.id
_entity.type
_entity.pdbx_description
1 polymer ?
#
loop_
_entity_poly.entity_id
_entity_poly.type
_entity_poly.pdbx_seq_one_letter_code
_entity_poly.pdbx_strand_id
1 'polypeptide(L)' 'MSFKTVDWTPCNCGQKRGFDTRDDAEKAMGRAQTKRTRRADVRGTRRGLKVECRVYECDFSTWHMTSMSRRSYEGAIAA' A
#
# COMPACT_ATOMS: atom_id res chain seq x y z
N MET A 1 -15.24 -18.11 9.08
CA MET A 1 -14.78 -16.75 8.73
C MET A 1 -14.04 -16.81 7.41
N SER A 2 -14.63 -16.30 6.33
CA SER A 2 -13.93 -16.25 5.03
C SER A 2 -12.81 -15.22 5.15
N PHE A 3 -11.56 -15.65 4.94
CA PHE A 3 -10.41 -14.75 4.82
C PHE A 3 -10.52 -13.99 3.50
N LYS A 4 -11.52 -13.11 3.37
CA LYS A 4 -11.69 -12.30 2.18
C LYS A 4 -10.42 -11.48 2.00
N THR A 5 -9.64 -11.85 1.01
CA THR A 5 -8.59 -11.03 0.45
C THR A 5 -9.26 -9.75 -0.05
N VAL A 6 -8.55 -8.63 0.05
CA VAL A 6 -9.03 -7.42 -0.62
C VAL A 6 -8.87 -7.67 -2.11
N ASP A 7 -9.96 -7.50 -2.86
CA ASP A 7 -9.95 -7.66 -4.31
C ASP A 7 -9.06 -6.57 -4.92
N TRP A 8 -8.24 -6.97 -5.89
CA TRP A 8 -7.30 -6.07 -6.56
C TRP A 8 -7.29 -6.39 -8.05
N THR A 9 -7.14 -5.35 -8.84
CA THR A 9 -7.04 -5.41 -10.30
C THR A 9 -5.64 -4.95 -10.73
N PRO A 10 -5.06 -5.51 -11.80
CA PRO A 10 -3.81 -4.96 -12.34
C PRO A 10 -4.07 -3.58 -12.93
N CYS A 11 -3.29 -2.56 -12.51
CA CYS A 11 -3.37 -1.22 -13.09
C CYS A 11 -2.48 -1.11 -14.33
N ASN A 12 -2.95 -0.37 -15.33
CA ASN A 12 -2.23 -0.11 -16.58
C ASN A 12 -1.10 0.94 -16.44
N CYS A 13 -1.03 1.64 -15.31
CA CYS A 13 0.02 2.60 -14.95
C CYS A 13 1.42 1.98 -14.69
N GLY A 14 1.58 0.67 -14.86
CA GLY A 14 2.81 -0.05 -14.56
C GLY A 14 3.01 -0.38 -13.06
N GLN A 15 2.16 0.16 -12.17
CA GLN A 15 2.06 -0.32 -10.79
C GLN A 15 1.23 -1.61 -10.74
N LYS A 16 1.76 -2.62 -10.04
CA LYS A 16 1.25 -4.00 -10.15
C LYS A 16 -0.17 -4.22 -9.62
N ARG A 17 -0.67 -3.39 -8.70
CA ARG A 17 -1.96 -3.62 -8.01
C ARG A 17 -2.73 -2.33 -7.81
N GLY A 18 -3.85 -2.18 -8.48
CA GLY A 18 -4.89 -1.19 -8.22
C GLY A 18 -6.02 -1.78 -7.37
N PHE A 19 -6.63 -0.94 -6.55
CA PHE A 19 -7.85 -1.25 -5.81
C PHE A 19 -8.98 -0.35 -6.33
N ASP A 20 -10.20 -0.87 -6.40
CA ASP A 20 -11.30 -0.12 -7.00
C ASP A 20 -11.76 1.03 -6.10
N THR A 21 -11.67 0.85 -4.78
CA THR A 21 -12.04 1.87 -3.80
C THR A 21 -10.87 2.24 -2.89
N ARG A 22 -10.91 3.46 -2.38
CA ARG A 22 -9.97 3.94 -1.35
C ARG A 22 -10.01 3.06 -0.10
N ASP A 23 -11.20 2.70 0.36
CA ASP A 23 -11.40 1.89 1.56
C ASP A 23 -10.74 0.51 1.42
N ASP A 24 -10.81 -0.08 0.23
CA ASP A 24 -10.17 -1.35 -0.05
C ASP A 24 -8.65 -1.22 -0.09
N ALA A 25 -8.12 -0.14 -0.68
CA ALA A 25 -6.70 0.17 -0.60
C ALA A 25 -6.22 0.37 0.85
N GLU A 26 -6.99 1.06 1.70
CA GLU A 26 -6.65 1.27 3.11
C GLU A 26 -6.69 -0.04 3.91
N LYS A 27 -7.70 -0.89 3.70
CA LYS A 27 -7.75 -2.25 4.28
C LYS A 27 -6.56 -3.09 3.83
N ALA A 28 -6.20 -3.04 2.55
CA ALA A 28 -5.07 -3.77 2.00
C ALA A 28 -3.74 -3.26 2.60
N MET A 29 -3.61 -1.95 2.77
CA MET A 29 -2.47 -1.30 3.40
C MET A 29 -2.30 -1.76 4.84
N GLY A 30 -3.34 -1.70 5.66
CA GLY A 30 -3.28 -2.17 7.05
C GLY A 30 -2.83 -3.64 7.15
N ARG A 31 -3.37 -4.51 6.29
CA ARG A 31 -2.96 -5.93 6.23
C ARG A 31 -1.51 -6.10 5.80
N ALA A 32 -1.05 -5.32 4.82
CA ALA A 32 0.34 -5.33 4.36
C ALA A 32 1.29 -4.90 5.49
N GLN A 33 0.96 -3.82 6.20
CA GLN A 33 1.70 -3.33 7.36
C GLN A 33 1.81 -4.40 8.44
N THR A 34 0.69 -4.97 8.90
CA THR A 34 0.69 -6.02 9.92
C THR A 34 1.52 -7.23 9.51
N LYS A 35 1.42 -7.66 8.25
CA LYS A 35 2.19 -8.80 7.74
C LYS A 35 3.70 -8.51 7.72
N ARG A 36 4.10 -7.31 7.31
CA ARG A 36 5.50 -6.87 7.28
C ARG A 36 6.07 -6.74 8.69
N THR A 37 5.34 -6.12 9.61
CA THR A 37 5.71 -5.99 11.02
C THR A 37 5.88 -7.35 11.67
N ARG A 38 4.91 -8.26 11.52
CA ARG A 38 5.00 -9.62 12.06
C ARG A 38 6.23 -10.37 11.54
N ARG A 39 6.57 -10.22 10.25
CA ARG A 39 7.78 -10.83 9.67
C ARG A 39 9.07 -10.21 10.23
N ALA A 40 9.08 -8.91 10.45
CA ALA A 40 10.22 -8.22 11.05
C ALA A 40 10.43 -8.64 12.51
N ASP A 41 9.35 -8.84 13.26
CA ASP A 41 9.39 -9.32 14.65
C ASP A 41 9.96 -10.73 14.74
N VAL A 42 9.54 -11.63 13.84
CA VAL A 42 10.13 -12.98 13.74
C VAL A 42 11.63 -12.94 13.45
N ARG A 43 12.09 -11.95 12.66
CA ARG A 43 13.52 -11.77 12.34
C ARG A 43 14.30 -11.15 13.51
N GLY A 44 13.64 -10.67 14.56
CA GLY A 44 14.26 -10.07 15.74
C GLY A 44 14.77 -8.63 15.54
N THR A 45 14.67 -8.07 14.33
CA THR A 45 15.06 -6.68 14.07
C THR A 45 14.11 -6.03 13.06
N ARG A 46 13.68 -4.80 13.35
CA ARG A 46 12.85 -3.96 12.46
C ARG A 46 13.67 -2.99 11.60
N ARG A 47 15.01 -3.06 11.66
CA ARG A 47 15.89 -2.13 10.95
C ARG A 47 15.72 -2.30 9.44
N GLY A 48 15.44 -1.20 8.74
CA GLY A 48 15.25 -1.19 7.27
C GLY A 48 13.88 -1.67 6.79
N LEU A 49 12.90 -1.84 7.69
CA LEU A 49 11.55 -2.24 7.30
C LEU A 49 10.88 -1.11 6.50
N LYS A 50 10.68 -1.32 5.20
CA LYS A 50 9.82 -0.47 4.38
C LYS A 50 8.37 -0.89 4.59
N VAL A 51 7.52 0.02 5.02
CA VAL A 51 6.08 -0.20 5.17
C VAL A 51 5.32 0.79 4.30
N GLU A 52 4.22 0.35 3.71
CA GLU A 52 3.28 1.20 3.00
C GLU A 52 2.57 2.10 4.01
N CYS A 53 2.54 3.41 3.77
CA CYS A 53 2.03 4.40 4.73
C CYS A 53 0.87 5.25 4.19
N ARG A 54 0.63 5.22 2.87
CA ARG A 54 -0.37 6.06 2.22
C ARG A 54 -1.04 5.33 1.06
N VAL A 55 -2.25 5.76 0.77
CA VAL A 55 -2.99 5.42 -0.45
C VAL A 55 -3.16 6.66 -1.32
N TYR A 56 -3.17 6.48 -2.64
CA TYR A 56 -3.41 7.55 -3.58
C TYR A 56 -4.23 7.07 -4.77
N GLU A 57 -4.97 7.99 -5.39
CA GLU A 57 -5.72 7.73 -6.60
C GLU A 57 -4.80 7.84 -7.82
N CYS A 58 -4.94 6.88 -8.72
CA CYS A 58 -4.25 6.83 -10.00
C CYS A 58 -5.17 7.33 -11.12
N ASP A 59 -4.56 7.89 -12.17
CA ASP A 59 -5.26 8.39 -13.36
C ASP A 59 -6.15 7.33 -14.05
N PHE A 60 -5.88 6.04 -13.82
CA PHE A 60 -6.68 4.92 -14.32
C PHE A 60 -7.82 4.52 -13.36
N SER A 61 -8.37 5.48 -12.62
CA SER A 61 -9.49 5.32 -11.67
C SER A 61 -9.31 4.14 -10.70
N THR A 62 -8.07 3.90 -10.27
CA THR A 62 -7.72 2.85 -9.29
C THR A 62 -6.88 3.45 -8.17
N TRP A 63 -6.89 2.81 -7.01
CA TRP A 63 -6.16 3.25 -5.83
C TRP A 63 -4.89 2.43 -5.64
N HIS A 64 -3.79 3.10 -5.30
CA HIS A 64 -2.49 2.48 -5.04
C HIS A 64 -1.99 2.77 -3.65
N MET A 65 -1.14 1.88 -3.16
CA MET A 65 -0.42 2.05 -1.89
C MET A 65 1.00 2.51 -2.16
N THR A 66 1.50 3.43 -1.34
CA THR A 66 2.90 3.88 -1.40
C THR A 66 3.58 3.80 -0.04
N SER A 67 4.88 3.49 -0.06
CA SER A 67 5.77 3.54 1.11
C SER A 67 6.44 4.90 1.30
N MET A 68 6.08 5.91 0.50
CA MET A 68 6.66 7.24 0.59
C MET A 68 6.24 7.97 1.87
N SER A 69 7.17 8.75 2.41
CA SER A 69 6.87 9.70 3.49
C SER A 69 5.91 10.79 2.98
N ARG A 70 5.25 11.51 3.89
CA ARG A 70 4.31 12.58 3.53
C ARG A 70 4.96 13.60 2.60
N ARG A 71 6.09 14.12 3.07
CA ARG A 71 6.89 15.14 2.39
C ARG A 71 7.37 14.67 1.03
N SER A 72 7.82 13.41 0.93
CA SER A 72 8.28 12.85 -0.34
C SER A 72 7.13 12.71 -1.34
N TYR A 73 5.95 12.31 -0.87
CA TYR A 73 4.78 12.14 -1.72
C TYR A 73 4.24 13.49 -2.20
N GLU A 74 4.07 14.44 -1.29
CA GLU A 74 3.65 15.82 -1.62
C GLU A 74 4.65 16.49 -2.59
N GLY A 75 5.96 16.31 -2.37
CA GLY A 75 6.98 16.82 -3.29
C GLY A 75 7.00 16.15 -4.67
N ALA A 76 6.53 14.90 -4.79
CA ALA A 76 6.46 14.21 -6.08
C ALA A 76 5.18 14.54 -6.87
N ILE A 77 4.11 14.93 -6.19
CA ILE A 77 2.89 15.43 -6.85
C ILE A 77 3.05 16.90 -7.27
N ALA A 78 3.77 17.69 -6.46
CA ALA A 78 3.95 19.12 -6.71
C ALA A 78 5.01 19.45 -7.78
N ALA A 79 5.75 18.46 -8.26
CA ALA A 79 6.80 18.59 -9.28
C ALA A 79 6.29 18.13 -10.65
#